data_AF-A0A366HLH8-F1
#
_entry.id   AF-A0A366HLH8-F1
#
_cell.length_a   1.000
_cell.length_b   1.000
_cell.length_c   1.000
_cell.angle_alpha   90.00
_cell.angle_beta   90.00
_cell.angle_gamma   90.00
#
_symmetry.space_group_name_H-M   'P 1'
#
loop_
_entity.id
_entity.type
_entity.pdbx_description
1 polymer ?
#
loop_
_entity_poly.entity_id
_entity_poly.type
_entity_poly.pdbx_seq_one_letter_code
_entity_poly.pdbx_strand_id
1 'polypeptide(L)' 'MNCPHCQRLLYSRSQRKCGYCGRELPAEILFSEAEVEKIRAEQQAINHRRALAKAKEEEEKEEAAKAGGDMPAAFIT' A
#
# COMPACT_ATOMS: atom_id res chain seq x y z
N MET A 1 8.08 18.95 -10.23
CA MET A 1 9.45 19.22 -9.73
C MET A 1 10.39 18.25 -10.41
N ASN A 2 11.47 18.74 -11.01
CA ASN A 2 12.33 17.95 -11.90
C ASN A 2 13.72 17.79 -11.28
N CYS A 3 14.41 16.71 -11.63
CA CYS A 3 15.79 16.50 -11.21
C CYS A 3 16.69 17.58 -11.83
N PRO A 4 17.54 18.28 -11.07
CA PRO A 4 18.41 19.32 -11.62
C PRO A 4 19.45 18.75 -12.61
N HIS A 5 19.76 17.46 -12.54
CA HIS A 5 20.79 16.84 -13.37
C HIS A 5 20.27 16.23 -14.68
N CYS A 6 19.12 15.56 -14.65
CA CYS A 6 18.55 14.89 -15.83
C CYS A 6 17.23 15.51 -16.30
N GLN A 7 16.75 16.55 -15.59
CA GLN A 7 15.54 17.31 -15.88
C GLN A 7 14.25 16.48 -15.92
N ARG A 8 14.31 15.23 -15.47
CA ARG A 8 13.17 14.32 -15.45
C ARG A 8 12.29 14.57 -14.22
N LEU A 9 11.00 14.30 -14.36
CA LEU A 9 10.03 14.45 -13.27
C LEU A 9 10.40 13.55 -12.09
N LEU A 10 10.42 14.12 -10.88
CA LEU A 10 10.61 13.36 -9.64
C LEU A 10 9.26 12.89 -9.12
N TYR A 11 9.06 11.57 -9.06
CA TYR A 11 7.86 10.96 -8.48
C TYR A 11 7.91 10.85 -6.96
N SER A 12 9.12 10.79 -6.39
CA SER A 12 9.32 10.83 -4.95
C SER A 12 10.48 11.74 -4.59
N ARG A 13 10.23 12.61 -3.61
CA ARG A 13 11.22 13.49 -2.98
C ARG A 13 11.68 12.95 -1.61
N SER A 14 11.26 11.73 -1.25
CA SER A 14 11.69 11.08 -0.01
C SER A 14 13.04 10.36 -0.16
N GLN A 15 13.48 10.11 -1.39
CA GLN A 15 14.75 9.46 -1.69
C GLN A 15 15.82 10.52 -1.95
N ARG A 16 17.00 10.37 -1.34
CA ARG A 16 18.14 11.27 -1.54
C ARG A 16 18.74 11.21 -2.95
N LYS A 17 18.35 10.24 -3.78
CA LYS A 17 18.85 10.04 -5.13
C LYS A 17 17.73 10.09 -6.15
N CYS A 18 18.02 10.59 -7.34
CA CYS A 18 17.10 10.53 -8.45
C CYS A 18 16.90 9.07 -8.88
N GLY A 19 15.66 8.58 -8.86
CA GLY A 19 15.33 7.21 -9.30
C GLY A 19 15.56 6.92 -10.78
N TYR A 20 15.97 7.93 -11.57
CA TYR A 20 16.31 7.76 -13.00
C TYR A 20 17.81 7.82 -13.24
N CYS A 21 18.47 8.93 -12.88
CA CYS A 21 19.90 9.13 -13.17
C CYS A 21 20.83 8.73 -12.00
N GLY A 22 20.27 8.38 -10.84
CA GLY A 22 21.02 7.91 -9.66
C GLY A 22 21.81 8.97 -8.89
N ARG A 23 21.88 10.22 -9.40
CA ARG A 23 22.60 11.31 -8.72
C ARG A 23 21.86 11.77 -7.47
N GLU A 24 22.61 12.28 -6.51
CA GLU A 24 22.06 12.87 -5.29
C GLU A 24 21.23 14.11 -5.59
N LEU A 25 20.16 14.27 -4.83
CA LEU A 25 19.24 15.39 -4.93
C LEU A 25 19.55 16.40 -3.80
N PRO A 26 19.53 17.71 -4.11
CA PRO A 26 19.72 18.75 -3.11
C PRO A 26 18.70 18.69 -1.97
N ALA A 27 19.10 19.06 -0.75
CA ALA A 27 18.25 18.96 0.44
C ALA A 27 17.00 19.86 0.34
N GLU A 28 17.10 20.98 -0.38
CA GLU A 28 16.01 21.96 -0.56
C GLU A 28 14.84 21.38 -1.36
N ILE A 29 15.10 20.35 -2.17
CA ILE A 29 14.08 19.67 -2.97
C ILE A 29 13.64 18.35 -2.37
N LEU A 30 14.24 17.91 -1.28
CA LEU A 30 13.78 16.72 -0.56
C LEU A 30 12.64 17.10 0.38
N PHE A 31 11.90 16.10 0.86
CA PHE A 31 11.04 16.28 2.01
C PHE A 31 11.90 16.34 3.27
N SER A 32 11.49 17.17 4.24
CA SER A 32 12.06 17.13 5.58
C SER A 32 11.79 15.77 6.24
N GLU A 33 12.58 15.44 7.26
CA GLU A 33 12.40 14.17 7.98
C GLU A 33 10.99 14.06 8.59
N ALA A 34 10.45 15.17 9.12
CA ALA A 34 9.09 15.23 9.66
C ALA A 34 8.01 14.97 8.60
N GLU A 35 8.18 15.51 7.38
CA GLU A 35 7.26 15.23 6.27
C GLU A 35 7.33 13.78 5.82
N VAL A 36 8.54 13.21 5.73
CA VAL A 36 8.73 11.79 5.39
C VAL A 36 8.08 10.89 6.43
N GLU A 37 8.23 11.21 7.72
CA GLU A 37 7.62 10.46 8.80
C GLU A 37 6.08 10.53 8.76
N LYS A 38 5.52 11.73 8.52
CA LYS A 38 4.07 11.89 8.35
C LYS A 38 3.53 11.04 7.20
N ILE A 39 4.19 11.06 6.05
CA ILE A 39 3.81 10.24 4.88
C ILE A 39 3.87 8.74 5.23
N ARG A 40 4.91 8.31 5.96
CA ARG A 40 5.04 6.92 6.41
C ARG A 40 3.92 6.51 7.36
N ALA A 41 3.59 7.35 8.33
CA ALA A 41 2.50 7.09 9.29
C ALA A 41 1.14 6.98 8.57
N GLU A 42 0.84 7.87 7.63
CA GLU A 42 -0.37 7.81 6.82
C GLU A 42 -0.43 6.53 5.98
N GLN A 43 0.68 6.15 5.35
CA GLN A 43 0.76 4.92 4.56
C GLN A 43 0.56 3.66 5.41
N GLN A 44 1.12 3.63 6.62
CA GLN A 44 0.92 2.54 7.58
C GLN A 44 -0.54 2.42 8.02
N ALA A 45 -1.20 3.54 8.32
CA ALA A 45 -2.61 3.56 8.69
C ALA A 45 -3.51 3.02 7.55
N ILE A 46 -3.24 3.43 6.30
CA ILE A 46 -3.96 2.94 5.12
C ILE A 46 -3.77 1.43 4.95
N ASN A 47 -2.53 0.95 5.06
CA ASN A 47 -2.21 -0.47 4.91
C ASN A 47 -2.87 -1.31 6.01
N HIS A 48 -2.83 -0.83 7.25
CA HIS A 48 -3.49 -1.48 8.39
C HIS A 48 -5.01 -1.61 8.16
N ARG A 49 -5.68 -0.52 7.75
CA ARG A 49 -7.12 -0.55 7.44
C ARG A 49 -7.45 -1.54 6.33
N ARG A 50 -6.61 -1.61 5.28
CA ARG A 50 -6.78 -2.58 4.18
C ARG A 50 -6.60 -4.02 4.64
N ALA A 51 -5.62 -4.27 5.52
CA ALA A 51 -5.38 -5.60 6.08
C ALA A 51 -6.58 -6.07 6.92
N LEU A 52 -7.11 -5.20 7.79
CA LEU A 52 -8.30 -5.52 8.59
C LEU A 52 -9.53 -5.79 7.73
N ALA A 53 -9.76 -5.00 6.68
CA ALA A 53 -10.89 -5.23 5.78
C ALA A 53 -10.81 -6.58 5.07
N LYS A 54 -9.60 -6.96 4.60
CA LYS A 54 -9.37 -8.26 3.97
C LYS A 54 -9.58 -9.42 4.94
N ALA A 55 -9.08 -9.31 6.16
CA ALA A 55 -9.24 -10.35 7.17
C ALA A 55 -10.73 -10.61 7.48
N LYS A 56 -11.52 -9.54 7.64
CA LYS A 56 -12.97 -9.67 7.86
C LYS A 56 -13.70 -10.33 6.69
N GLU A 57 -13.36 -9.93 5.46
CA GLU A 57 -13.96 -10.53 4.26
C GLU A 57 -13.62 -12.03 4.14
N GLU A 58 -12.41 -12.42 4.54
CA GLU A 58 -11.98 -13.82 4.56
C GLU A 58 -12.71 -14.63 5.65
N GLU A 59 -12.83 -14.08 6.86
CA GLU A 59 -13.62 -14.68 7.96
C GLU A 59 -15.09 -14.87 7.54
N GLU A 60 -15.74 -13.85 6.95
CA GLU A 60 -17.12 -13.94 6.47
C GLU A 60 -17.29 -15.01 5.38
N LYS A 61 -16.31 -15.15 4.47
CA LYS A 61 -16.33 -16.20 3.43
C LYS A 61 -16.18 -17.60 4.03
N GLU A 62 -15.31 -17.77 5.01
CA GLU A 62 -15.15 -19.04 5.71
C GLU A 62 -16.41 -19.43 6.49
N GLU A 63 -17.05 -18.48 7.16
CA GLU A 63 -18.33 -18.70 7.86
C GLU A 63 -19.45 -19.08 6.88
N ALA A 64 -19.57 -18.35 5.76
CA ALA A 64 -20.55 -18.67 4.72
C ALA A 64 -20.30 -20.05 4.09
N ALA A 65 -19.04 -20.42 3.85
CA ALA A 65 -18.68 -21.74 3.34
C ALA A 65 -19.02 -22.87 4.33
N LYS A 66 -18.81 -22.65 5.63
CA LYS A 66 -19.20 -23.61 6.69
C LYS A 66 -20.72 -23.74 6.81
N ALA A 67 -21.47 -22.65 6.64
CA ALA A 67 -22.94 -22.65 6.72
C ALA A 67 -23.62 -23.25 5.47
N GLY A 68 -22.99 -23.16 4.29
CA GLY A 68 -23.53 -23.69 3.03
C GLY A 68 -23.24 -25.18 2.76
N GLY A 69 -22.50 -25.87 3.65
CA GLY A 69 -22.03 -27.24 3.47
C GLY A 69 -23.01 -28.37 3.83
N ASP A 70 -24.18 -28.06 4.39
CA ASP A 70 -25.17 -29.06 4.83
C ASP A 70 -26.39 -29.10 3.87
N MET A 71 -26.20 -29.65 2.67
CA MET A 71 -27.31 -30.17 1.88
C MET A 71 -27.24 -31.71 1.90
N PRO A 72 -28.15 -32.40 2.62
CA PRO A 72 -28.16 -33.85 2.63
C PRO A 72 -28.49 -34.38 1.23
N ALA A 73 -27.58 -35.19 0.69
CA ALA A 73 -27.75 -35.93 -0.56
C ALA A 73 -28.78 -37.05 -0.37
N ALA A 74 -30.06 -36.68 -0.30
CA ALA A 74 -31.16 -37.64 -0.28
C ALA A 74 -32.37 -36.99 -0.93
N PHE A 75 -32.44 -36.99 -2.27
CA PHE A 75 -33.68 -37.06 -3.06
C PHE A 75 -33.33 -36.95 -4.56
N ILE A 76 -32.72 -37.99 -5.11
CA ILE A 76 -32.86 -38.32 -6.53
C ILE A 76 -33.19 -39.81 -6.56
N THR A 77 -34.48 -40.11 -6.64
CA THR A 77 -35.02 -41.45 -6.90
C THR A 77 -35.81 -41.38 -8.20
#